data_AF-A0A7J7HV00-F1
#
_entry.id   AF-A0A7J7HV00-F1
#
_cell.length_a   1.000
_cell.length_b   1.000
_cell.length_c   1.000
_cell.angle_alpha   90.00
_cell.angle_beta   90.00
_cell.angle_gamma   90.00
#
_symmetry.space_group_name_H-M   'P 1'
#
loop_
_entity.id
_entity.type
_entity.pdbx_description
1 polymer ?
#
loop_
_entity_poly.entity_id
_entity_poly.type
_entity_poly.pdbx_seq_one_letter_code
_entity_poly.pdbx_strand_id
1 'polypeptide(L)'
;MGRTRAMACVFLFVSLFVQATIEVSSTSSHLTPESQDTEGYAAKRTLKQEEQYAHEVHCSRERSRAAWKVIEEYLMPFVEREKYQISRKCKLHPDNDIFRDQEQHKIHLDVNEWRCGYCKKIFRAEKFLDQHYDNRHYDLLNVSHSKCVADLCGALHCDLVMDSNSKFRKTKCNPAAAARNRHLCESLADSCFPVNQSPSANRLHELFLRQFCDAHTCSGGRKPFSRGGQRNEKRNPRAEANLTTWTKNEALLVVCLDIHGLG
;
A
#
# COMPACT_ATOMS: atom_id res chain seq x y z
N MET A 1 13.81 14.83 64.11
CA MET A 1 14.29 13.73 63.24
C MET A 1 13.53 13.84 61.91
N GLY A 2 14.09 13.69 60.71
CA GLY A 2 15.32 13.02 60.27
C GLY A 2 14.97 11.64 59.70
N ARG A 3 15.33 11.24 58.47
CA ARG A 3 16.28 11.81 57.49
C ARG A 3 15.78 11.64 56.03
N THR A 4 16.13 12.59 55.16
CA THR A 4 16.00 12.49 53.69
C THR A 4 17.07 11.55 53.09
N ARG A 5 16.67 10.41 52.51
CA ARG A 5 17.59 9.51 51.76
C ARG A 5 16.88 8.73 50.63
N ALA A 6 16.64 9.39 49.49
CA ALA A 6 16.19 8.74 48.24
C ALA A 6 16.75 9.38 46.95
N MET A 7 17.68 10.34 47.06
CA MET A 7 18.26 11.11 45.94
C MET A 7 19.80 11.06 45.98
N ALA A 8 20.37 9.85 46.03
CA ALA A 8 21.82 9.64 46.21
C ALA A 8 22.44 8.57 45.28
N CYS A 9 21.68 8.00 44.35
CA CYS A 9 22.15 6.93 43.45
C CYS A 9 22.46 7.41 42.02
N VAL A 10 22.31 8.71 41.72
CA VAL A 10 22.44 9.27 40.35
C VAL A 10 23.78 9.99 40.12
N PHE A 11 24.54 10.30 41.18
CA PHE A 11 25.74 11.15 41.11
C PHE A 11 27.08 10.45 41.37
N LEU A 12 27.13 9.12 41.41
CA LEU A 12 28.36 8.34 41.68
C LEU A 12 28.95 7.61 40.47
N PHE A 13 28.44 7.86 39.25
CA PHE A 13 28.93 7.25 38.00
C PHE A 13 29.57 8.24 37.00
N VAL A 14 29.85 9.49 37.41
CA VAL A 14 30.26 10.58 36.50
C VAL A 14 31.69 11.09 36.78
N SER A 15 32.38 10.59 37.81
CA SER A 15 33.63 11.20 38.35
C SER A 15 34.89 10.32 38.29
N LEU A 16 34.84 9.18 37.60
CA LEU A 16 35.96 8.28 37.31
C LEU A 16 35.71 7.68 35.91
N PHE A 17 36.57 7.76 34.89
CA PHE A 17 37.97 8.17 34.84
C PHE A 17 38.21 9.26 33.78
N VAL A 18 38.50 10.49 34.21
CA VAL A 18 39.13 11.52 33.37
C VAL A 18 40.49 11.85 33.98
N GLN A 19 41.54 11.13 33.55
CA GLN A 19 42.97 11.51 33.54
C GLN A 19 43.87 10.28 33.32
N ALA A 20 44.47 10.16 32.13
CA ALA A 20 45.64 9.33 31.85
C ALA A 20 46.34 9.86 30.58
N THR A 21 47.54 10.42 30.74
CA THR A 21 48.29 11.13 29.69
C THR A 21 49.79 11.19 30.04
N ILE A 22 50.72 11.48 29.13
CA ILE A 22 50.55 11.77 27.69
C ILE A 22 50.74 10.47 26.87
N GLU A 23 51.75 10.17 26.03
CA GLU A 23 52.92 10.87 25.47
C GLU A 23 53.04 10.62 23.95
N VAL A 24 54.06 11.20 23.31
CA VAL A 24 54.14 11.36 21.84
C VAL A 24 55.35 10.61 21.27
N SER A 25 55.18 10.01 20.08
CA SER A 25 56.25 9.95 19.07
C SER A 25 55.68 9.72 17.66
N SER A 26 56.27 10.39 16.67
CA SER A 26 55.85 10.37 15.27
C SER A 26 57.02 9.94 14.39
N THR A 27 56.84 8.92 13.56
CA THR A 27 57.73 8.60 12.44
C THR A 27 56.93 8.29 11.19
N SER A 28 57.38 8.81 10.05
CA SER A 28 56.78 8.58 8.73
C SER A 28 57.73 7.73 7.89
N SER A 29 57.20 6.79 7.12
CA SER A 29 57.89 6.08 6.05
C SER A 29 56.89 5.68 4.95
N HIS A 30 57.40 5.36 3.76
CA HIS A 30 56.70 5.59 2.49
C HIS A 30 56.82 4.36 1.54
N LEU A 31 55.88 4.23 0.60
CA LEU A 31 55.80 3.28 -0.53
C LEU A 31 55.19 1.88 -0.31
N THR A 32 55.03 1.18 -1.44
CA THR A 32 53.99 0.22 -1.87
C THR A 32 54.64 -0.94 -2.69
N PRO A 33 53.92 -1.80 -3.43
CA PRO A 33 52.77 -2.67 -3.10
C PRO A 33 52.92 -4.15 -3.59
N GLU A 34 52.29 -5.14 -2.94
CA GLU A 34 51.94 -6.46 -3.52
C GLU A 34 51.04 -7.26 -2.54
N SER A 35 50.33 -8.34 -2.93
CA SER A 35 49.29 -8.45 -3.98
C SER A 35 48.30 -9.59 -3.61
N GLN A 36 47.23 -9.76 -4.41
CA GLN A 36 46.31 -10.93 -4.48
C GLN A 36 45.51 -11.34 -3.20
N ASP A 37 44.18 -11.10 -3.25
CA ASP A 37 43.11 -11.93 -2.61
C ASP A 37 41.70 -11.26 -2.68
N THR A 38 41.62 -10.01 -3.17
CA THR A 38 40.42 -9.16 -3.12
C THR A 38 39.25 -9.62 -3.99
N GLU A 39 39.49 -10.38 -5.07
CA GLU A 39 38.46 -10.69 -6.09
C GLU A 39 37.38 -11.65 -5.58
N GLY A 40 37.77 -12.72 -4.89
CA GLY A 40 36.83 -13.69 -4.31
C GLY A 40 35.93 -13.07 -3.24
N TYR A 41 36.47 -12.15 -2.43
CA TYR A 41 35.71 -11.38 -1.46
C TYR A 41 34.82 -10.29 -2.09
N ALA A 42 35.09 -9.85 -3.32
CA ALA A 42 34.22 -8.92 -4.04
C ALA A 42 33.01 -9.68 -4.62
N ALA A 43 33.23 -10.72 -5.42
CA ALA A 43 32.16 -11.51 -6.04
C ALA A 43 31.18 -12.10 -5.01
N LYS A 44 31.71 -12.59 -3.88
CA LYS A 44 30.91 -13.15 -2.77
C LYS A 44 30.13 -12.09 -1.96
N ARG A 45 30.48 -10.80 -2.10
CA ARG A 45 29.65 -9.69 -1.62
C ARG A 45 28.59 -9.31 -2.66
N THR A 46 28.93 -9.23 -3.94
CA THR A 46 27.97 -8.92 -5.01
C THR A 46 26.83 -9.94 -5.06
N LEU A 47 27.13 -11.24 -5.14
CA LEU A 47 26.11 -12.30 -5.14
C LEU A 47 25.22 -12.25 -3.90
N LYS A 48 25.82 -12.05 -2.73
CA LYS A 48 25.05 -11.92 -1.48
C LYS A 48 24.22 -10.65 -1.44
N GLN A 49 24.67 -9.56 -2.07
CA GLN A 49 23.93 -8.31 -2.16
C GLN A 49 22.79 -8.40 -3.19
N GLU A 50 22.94 -9.19 -4.25
CA GLU A 50 21.88 -9.53 -5.21
C GLU A 50 20.82 -10.44 -4.56
N GLU A 51 21.22 -11.47 -3.80
CA GLU A 51 20.29 -12.30 -3.00
C GLU A 51 19.63 -11.53 -1.85
N GLN A 52 20.31 -10.54 -1.26
CA GLN A 52 19.74 -9.70 -0.19
C GLN A 52 18.97 -8.47 -0.72
N TYR A 53 19.00 -8.17 -2.02
CA TYR A 53 18.06 -7.25 -2.67
C TYR A 53 16.72 -7.97 -2.98
N ALA A 54 16.25 -8.77 -2.03
CA ALA A 54 15.09 -9.65 -2.15
C ALA A 54 13.78 -8.86 -2.14
N HIS A 55 13.46 -8.22 -3.28
CA HIS A 55 12.16 -7.63 -3.60
C HIS A 55 11.60 -6.71 -2.49
N GLU A 56 12.23 -5.57 -2.22
CA GLU A 56 11.60 -4.54 -1.38
C GLU A 56 10.37 -3.95 -2.10
N VAL A 57 9.18 -4.16 -1.53
CA VAL A 57 7.91 -3.62 -2.05
C VAL A 57 7.83 -2.15 -1.67
N HIS A 58 8.31 -1.29 -2.57
CA HIS A 58 8.16 0.17 -2.48
C HIS A 58 6.70 0.61 -2.75
N CYS A 59 5.73 0.09 -1.99
CA CYS A 59 4.32 0.43 -2.10
C CYS A 59 3.75 0.92 -0.76
N SER A 60 3.15 2.11 -0.74
CA SER A 60 2.55 2.67 0.46
C SER A 60 1.20 1.99 0.76
N ARG A 61 1.17 1.08 1.74
CA ARG A 61 -0.01 0.34 2.18
C ARG A 61 -1.22 1.23 2.49
N GLU A 62 -1.02 2.30 3.27
CA GLU A 62 -2.06 3.28 3.61
C GLU A 62 -2.66 3.97 2.37
N ARG A 63 -1.81 4.36 1.41
CA ARG A 63 -2.27 4.94 0.14
C ARG A 63 -2.96 3.90 -0.76
N SER A 64 -2.52 2.63 -0.76
CA SER A 64 -3.22 1.56 -1.51
C SER A 64 -4.61 1.31 -0.92
N ARG A 65 -4.74 1.27 0.42
CA ARG A 65 -6.02 1.20 1.14
C ARG A 65 -6.95 2.37 0.81
N ALA A 66 -6.42 3.58 0.76
CA ALA A 66 -7.17 4.77 0.33
C ALA A 66 -7.61 4.69 -1.14
N ALA A 67 -6.74 4.21 -2.04
CA ALA A 67 -7.06 4.00 -3.45
C ALA A 67 -8.15 2.94 -3.64
N TRP A 68 -8.05 1.82 -2.92
CA TRP A 68 -9.07 0.79 -2.95
C TRP A 68 -10.42 1.30 -2.44
N LYS A 69 -10.43 2.00 -1.30
CA LYS A 69 -11.65 2.60 -0.77
C LYS A 69 -12.31 3.57 -1.77
N VAL A 70 -11.52 4.34 -2.52
CA VAL A 70 -12.05 5.19 -3.61
C VAL A 70 -12.68 4.35 -4.73
N ILE A 71 -12.03 3.26 -5.17
CA ILE A 71 -12.56 2.34 -6.18
C ILE A 71 -13.89 1.73 -5.69
N GLU A 72 -13.93 1.28 -4.44
CA GLU A 72 -15.07 0.61 -3.82
C GLU A 72 -16.27 1.55 -3.58
N GLU A 73 -16.06 2.76 -3.06
CA GLU A 73 -17.15 3.71 -2.80
C GLU A 73 -17.66 4.42 -4.08
N TYR A 74 -16.81 4.66 -5.08
CA TYR A 74 -17.11 5.57 -6.20
C TYR A 74 -17.07 4.96 -7.61
N LEU A 75 -16.59 3.72 -7.80
CA LEU A 75 -16.54 3.04 -9.10
C LEU A 75 -17.32 1.71 -9.12
N MET A 76 -17.04 0.79 -8.18
CA MET A 76 -17.63 -0.56 -8.19
C MET A 76 -19.17 -0.58 -8.26
N PRO A 77 -19.94 0.30 -7.58
CA PRO A 77 -21.39 0.37 -7.67
C PRO A 77 -21.98 0.72 -9.04
N PHE A 78 -21.12 1.10 -9.99
CA PHE A 78 -21.46 1.30 -11.40
C PHE A 78 -20.99 0.10 -12.23
N VAL A 79 -19.79 -0.43 -12.00
CA VAL A 79 -19.25 -1.64 -12.65
C VAL A 79 -20.18 -2.84 -12.47
N GLU A 80 -20.64 -3.07 -11.23
CA GLU A 80 -21.57 -4.16 -10.88
C GLU A 80 -22.94 -3.99 -11.53
N ARG A 81 -23.45 -2.75 -11.57
CA ARG A 81 -24.74 -2.40 -12.18
C ARG A 81 -24.74 -2.62 -13.70
N GLU A 82 -23.63 -2.27 -14.33
CA GLU A 82 -23.36 -2.49 -15.75
C GLU A 82 -22.97 -3.93 -16.09
N LYS A 83 -22.87 -4.80 -15.05
CA LYS A 83 -22.44 -6.20 -15.09
C LYS A 83 -21.09 -6.42 -15.79
N TYR A 84 -20.23 -5.40 -15.75
CA TYR A 84 -18.98 -5.37 -16.49
C TYR A 84 -17.88 -6.13 -15.74
N GLN A 85 -17.14 -6.96 -16.48
CA GLN A 85 -15.95 -7.63 -15.96
C GLN A 85 -14.71 -6.81 -16.32
N ILE A 86 -14.06 -6.23 -15.30
CA ILE A 86 -12.78 -5.55 -15.47
C ILE A 86 -11.76 -6.59 -15.95
N SER A 87 -10.92 -6.26 -16.93
CA SER A 87 -9.88 -7.17 -17.39
C SER A 87 -8.77 -7.32 -16.34
N ARG A 88 -8.21 -8.53 -16.13
CA ARG A 88 -6.98 -8.72 -15.33
C ARG A 88 -5.76 -7.93 -15.87
N LYS A 89 -5.82 -7.35 -17.08
CA LYS A 89 -4.83 -6.40 -17.60
C LYS A 89 -4.97 -4.95 -17.09
N CYS A 90 -6.13 -4.59 -16.53
CA CYS A 90 -6.41 -3.25 -16.00
C CYS A 90 -5.80 -3.07 -14.60
N LYS A 91 -5.23 -1.89 -14.32
CA LYS A 91 -4.61 -1.58 -13.02
C LYS A 91 -5.61 -1.45 -11.85
N LEU A 92 -6.91 -1.34 -12.15
CA LEU A 92 -8.01 -1.27 -11.18
C LEU A 92 -8.63 -2.66 -10.87
N HIS A 93 -8.09 -3.75 -11.44
CA HIS A 93 -8.60 -5.10 -11.16
C HIS A 93 -8.33 -5.49 -9.69
N PRO A 94 -9.28 -6.10 -8.95
CA PRO A 94 -9.09 -6.48 -7.54
C PRO A 94 -7.80 -7.28 -7.27
N ASP A 95 -7.57 -8.34 -8.05
CA ASP A 95 -6.42 -9.25 -7.93
C ASP A 95 -5.06 -8.55 -8.17
N ASN A 96 -5.08 -7.38 -8.81
CA ASN A 96 -3.87 -6.63 -9.12
C ASN A 96 -3.41 -5.75 -7.95
N ASP A 97 -4.17 -5.58 -6.87
CA ASP A 97 -3.68 -4.86 -5.68
C ASP A 97 -2.78 -5.76 -4.83
N ILE A 98 -1.51 -5.38 -4.69
CA ILE A 98 -0.49 -6.16 -3.98
C ILE A 98 -0.84 -6.43 -2.51
N PHE A 99 -1.61 -5.55 -1.87
CA PHE A 99 -2.04 -5.72 -0.48
C PHE A 99 -3.44 -6.33 -0.33
N ARG A 100 -4.14 -6.65 -1.44
CA ARG A 100 -5.57 -7.02 -1.44
C ARG A 100 -5.91 -8.08 -0.41
N ASP A 101 -5.19 -9.20 -0.46
CA ASP A 101 -5.44 -10.37 0.39
C ASP A 101 -5.19 -10.06 1.88
N GLN A 102 -4.11 -9.34 2.20
CA GLN A 102 -3.78 -8.97 3.59
C GLN A 102 -4.77 -7.97 4.19
N GLU A 103 -5.27 -7.03 3.39
CA GLU A 103 -6.30 -6.08 3.81
C GLU A 103 -7.65 -6.79 4.00
N GLN A 104 -8.00 -7.77 3.15
CA GLN A 104 -9.18 -8.64 3.32
C GLN A 104 -9.07 -9.56 4.54
N HIS A 105 -7.87 -9.99 4.91
CA HIS A 105 -7.61 -10.82 6.09
C HIS A 105 -7.57 -10.04 7.42
N LYS A 106 -7.92 -8.74 7.44
CA LYS A 106 -8.07 -7.98 8.69
C LYS A 106 -9.42 -8.23 9.34
N ILE A 107 -9.41 -8.61 10.62
CA ILE A 107 -10.63 -8.78 11.42
C ILE A 107 -10.65 -7.70 12.50
N HIS A 108 -11.62 -6.78 12.44
CA HIS A 108 -11.83 -5.73 13.44
C HIS A 108 -12.94 -6.15 14.40
N LEU A 109 -12.57 -6.52 15.63
CA LEU A 109 -13.45 -7.15 16.61
C LEU A 109 -14.10 -6.13 17.54
N ASP A 110 -13.32 -5.15 17.98
CA ASP A 110 -13.77 -4.00 18.78
C ASP A 110 -12.88 -2.78 18.48
N VAL A 111 -13.25 -1.60 18.97
CA VAL A 111 -12.59 -0.29 18.76
C VAL A 111 -11.07 -0.35 18.91
N ASN A 112 -10.57 -1.15 19.85
CA ASN A 112 -9.14 -1.35 20.11
C ASN A 112 -8.70 -2.82 19.94
N GLU A 113 -9.46 -3.68 19.23
CA GLU A 113 -9.09 -5.08 19.00
C GLU A 113 -9.10 -5.43 17.50
N TRP A 114 -7.89 -5.59 16.94
CA TRP A 114 -7.64 -6.03 15.57
C TRP A 114 -6.98 -7.41 15.57
N ARG A 115 -7.45 -8.35 14.75
CA ARG A 115 -6.92 -9.71 14.66
C ARG A 115 -6.41 -10.02 13.24
N CYS A 116 -5.23 -10.63 13.17
CA CYS A 116 -4.63 -11.15 11.95
C CYS A 116 -5.41 -12.37 11.43
N GLY A 117 -5.88 -12.32 10.19
CA GLY A 117 -6.63 -13.41 9.57
C GLY A 117 -5.84 -14.71 9.45
N TYR A 118 -4.54 -14.66 9.17
CA TYR A 118 -3.70 -15.86 9.02
C TYR A 118 -3.38 -16.50 10.38
N CYS A 119 -2.58 -15.83 11.22
CA CYS A 119 -2.05 -16.42 12.47
C CYS A 119 -2.86 -16.09 13.74
N LYS A 120 -4.03 -15.47 13.61
CA LYS A 120 -4.99 -15.16 14.69
C LYS A 120 -4.46 -14.31 15.86
N LYS A 121 -3.24 -13.75 15.76
CA LYS A 121 -2.70 -12.77 16.72
C LYS A 121 -3.56 -11.51 16.81
N ILE A 122 -3.60 -10.93 18.00
CA ILE A 122 -4.45 -9.78 18.35
C ILE A 122 -3.60 -8.55 18.65
N PHE A 123 -4.07 -7.37 18.23
CA PHE A 123 -3.35 -6.10 18.20
C PHE A 123 -4.25 -4.95 18.65
N ARG A 124 -3.69 -4.03 19.44
CA ARG A 124 -4.44 -2.89 20.05
C ARG A 124 -4.90 -1.78 19.07
N ALA A 125 -4.45 -1.81 17.82
CA ALA A 125 -4.80 -0.86 16.76
C ALA A 125 -4.31 -1.37 15.39
N GLU A 126 -4.96 -0.96 14.31
CA GLU A 126 -4.67 -1.40 12.93
C GLU A 126 -3.19 -1.29 12.55
N LYS A 127 -2.53 -0.16 12.88
CA LYS A 127 -1.11 0.06 12.54
C LYS A 127 -0.13 -0.98 13.12
N PHE A 128 -0.50 -1.67 14.21
CA PHE A 128 0.30 -2.76 14.77
C PHE A 128 0.03 -4.10 14.07
N LEU A 129 -1.14 -4.26 13.44
CA LEU A 129 -1.47 -5.37 12.55
C LEU A 129 -0.83 -5.18 11.16
N ASP A 130 -0.85 -3.96 10.61
CA ASP A 130 -0.13 -3.60 9.37
C ASP A 130 1.36 -3.95 9.49
N GLN A 131 2.03 -3.41 10.52
CA GLN A 131 3.43 -3.72 10.82
C GLN A 131 3.70 -5.21 11.07
N HIS A 132 2.70 -5.98 11.54
CA HIS A 132 2.82 -7.43 11.68
C HIS A 132 2.70 -8.14 10.33
N TYR A 133 1.86 -7.71 9.40
CA TYR A 133 1.86 -8.23 8.03
C TYR A 133 3.20 -7.98 7.34
N ASP A 134 3.68 -6.74 7.38
CA ASP A 134 4.96 -6.33 6.78
C ASP A 134 6.13 -7.17 7.32
N ASN A 135 6.12 -7.51 8.62
CA ASN A 135 7.21 -8.23 9.26
C ASN A 135 7.07 -9.77 9.27
N ARG A 136 5.86 -10.33 9.11
CA ARG A 136 5.56 -11.75 9.41
C ARG A 136 4.69 -12.49 8.37
N HIS A 137 4.19 -11.80 7.35
CA HIS A 137 3.37 -12.36 6.27
C HIS A 137 3.73 -11.76 4.90
N TYR A 138 4.95 -11.23 4.78
CA TYR A 138 5.50 -10.64 3.56
C TYR A 138 5.60 -11.64 2.41
N ASP A 139 5.88 -12.89 2.76
CA ASP A 139 5.88 -14.10 1.93
C ASP A 139 4.53 -14.40 1.24
N LEU A 140 3.42 -13.82 1.73
CA LEU A 140 2.10 -13.96 1.12
C LEU A 140 1.81 -12.90 0.03
N LEU A 141 2.73 -11.97 -0.24
CA LEU A 141 2.58 -10.96 -1.28
C LEU A 141 2.92 -11.52 -2.66
N ASN A 142 2.01 -11.41 -3.62
CA ASN A 142 2.25 -11.78 -5.02
C ASN A 142 3.01 -10.67 -5.78
N VAL A 143 4.27 -10.45 -5.39
CA VAL A 143 5.09 -9.31 -5.87
C VAL A 143 5.32 -9.33 -7.39
N SER A 144 5.37 -10.52 -8.02
CA SER A 144 5.60 -10.66 -9.46
C SER A 144 4.41 -10.24 -10.32
N HIS A 145 3.18 -10.60 -9.93
CA HIS A 145 1.98 -10.34 -10.74
C HIS A 145 1.19 -9.11 -10.29
N SER A 146 1.10 -8.82 -9.00
CA SER A 146 0.36 -7.66 -8.48
C SER A 146 1.07 -6.32 -8.74
N LYS A 147 0.39 -5.23 -8.40
CA LYS A 147 0.74 -3.84 -8.71
C LYS A 147 0.43 -2.96 -7.48
N CYS A 148 1.10 -1.83 -7.38
CA CYS A 148 0.84 -0.87 -6.31
C CYS A 148 -0.32 0.05 -6.68
N VAL A 149 -1.50 -0.13 -6.08
CA VAL A 149 -2.67 0.73 -6.40
C VAL A 149 -2.51 2.14 -5.82
N ALA A 150 -1.62 2.32 -4.83
CA ALA A 150 -1.18 3.64 -4.36
C ALA A 150 -0.61 4.54 -5.48
N ASP A 151 -0.01 3.98 -6.54
CA ASP A 151 0.49 4.73 -7.70
C ASP A 151 -0.65 5.45 -8.43
N LEU A 152 -1.87 4.88 -8.37
CA LEU A 152 -3.05 5.44 -9.01
C LEU A 152 -3.67 6.59 -8.20
N CYS A 153 -3.20 6.86 -6.97
CA CYS A 153 -3.78 7.87 -6.11
C CYS A 153 -3.77 9.29 -6.70
N GLY A 154 -2.80 9.61 -7.56
CA GLY A 154 -2.79 10.87 -8.30
C GLY A 154 -4.01 11.00 -9.22
N ALA A 155 -4.39 9.92 -9.91
CA ALA A 155 -5.59 9.89 -10.77
C ALA A 155 -6.90 9.75 -9.97
N LEU A 156 -6.90 8.97 -8.88
CA LEU A 156 -8.08 8.62 -8.09
C LEU A 156 -8.43 9.65 -7.00
N HIS A 157 -7.57 10.64 -6.71
CA HIS A 157 -7.75 11.63 -5.63
C HIS A 157 -7.81 11.03 -4.22
N CYS A 158 -7.00 10.00 -3.91
CA CYS A 158 -6.98 9.33 -2.58
C CYS A 158 -6.90 10.29 -1.40
N ASP A 159 -6.18 11.40 -1.57
CA ASP A 159 -5.90 12.38 -0.53
C ASP A 159 -7.22 12.96 0.04
N LEU A 160 -8.30 13.03 -0.74
CA LEU A 160 -9.65 13.44 -0.26
C LEU A 160 -10.23 12.50 0.81
N VAL A 161 -9.89 11.22 0.76
CA VAL A 161 -10.40 10.20 1.68
C VAL A 161 -9.52 10.11 2.93
N MET A 162 -8.20 10.28 2.76
CA MET A 162 -7.22 10.33 3.86
C MET A 162 -7.34 11.63 4.68
N ASP A 163 -7.35 12.79 4.03
CA ASP A 163 -7.50 14.11 4.66
C ASP A 163 -8.95 14.39 5.13
N SER A 164 -9.82 13.38 5.25
CA SER A 164 -11.21 13.57 5.72
C SER A 164 -11.33 14.14 7.15
N ASN A 165 -10.27 14.06 7.96
CA ASN A 165 -10.14 14.71 9.27
C ASN A 165 -9.30 16.01 9.25
N SER A 166 -8.68 16.32 8.12
CA SER A 166 -7.75 17.43 7.92
C SER A 166 -8.46 18.56 7.19
N LYS A 167 -8.47 19.76 7.77
CA LYS A 167 -9.03 20.94 7.09
C LYS A 167 -8.13 21.26 5.90
N PHE A 168 -8.52 20.81 4.70
CA PHE A 168 -7.83 21.02 3.41
C PHE A 168 -7.20 22.42 3.36
N ARG A 169 -5.90 22.49 3.68
CA ARG A 169 -5.11 23.69 3.47
C ARG A 169 -5.02 23.82 1.97
N LYS A 170 -5.71 24.83 1.41
CA LYS A 170 -5.81 25.08 -0.03
C LYS A 170 -4.42 25.41 -0.59
N THR A 171 -3.65 24.38 -0.87
CA THR A 171 -2.36 24.48 -1.54
C THR A 171 -2.57 25.08 -2.92
N LYS A 172 -1.64 25.92 -3.36
CA LYS A 172 -1.69 26.52 -4.69
C LYS A 172 -1.65 25.38 -5.71
N CYS A 173 -2.65 25.30 -6.59
CA CYS A 173 -2.71 24.26 -7.61
C CYS A 173 -1.42 24.25 -8.45
N ASN A 174 -0.88 23.05 -8.69
CA ASN A 174 0.26 22.83 -9.57
C ASN A 174 -0.26 22.34 -10.94
N PRO A 175 -0.22 23.15 -12.01
CA PRO A 175 -0.77 22.77 -13.31
C PRO A 175 -0.11 21.53 -13.90
N ALA A 176 1.20 21.35 -13.70
CA ALA A 176 1.92 20.18 -14.19
C ALA A 176 1.55 18.90 -13.44
N ALA A 177 1.23 18.98 -12.14
CA ALA A 177 0.71 17.84 -11.39
C ALA A 177 -0.72 17.49 -11.84
N ALA A 178 -1.59 18.50 -12.01
CA ALA A 178 -2.94 18.30 -12.52
C ALA A 178 -2.93 17.65 -13.92
N ALA A 179 -2.09 18.13 -14.84
CA ALA A 179 -1.98 17.54 -16.19
C ALA A 179 -1.50 16.08 -16.16
N ARG A 180 -0.46 15.74 -15.37
CA ARG A 180 0.00 14.34 -15.24
C ARG A 180 -1.07 13.43 -14.63
N ASN A 181 -1.75 13.89 -13.57
CA ASN A 181 -2.82 13.14 -12.93
C ASN A 181 -4.02 12.94 -13.88
N ARG A 182 -4.34 13.95 -14.70
CA ARG A 182 -5.36 13.86 -15.75
C ARG A 182 -5.03 12.77 -16.76
N HIS A 183 -3.83 12.80 -17.35
CA HIS A 183 -3.42 11.81 -18.35
C HIS A 183 -3.30 10.39 -17.78
N LEU A 184 -2.85 10.23 -16.53
CA LEU A 184 -2.89 8.93 -15.85
C LEU A 184 -4.34 8.43 -15.69
N CYS A 185 -5.28 9.33 -15.37
CA CYS A 185 -6.69 9.00 -15.24
C CYS A 185 -7.35 8.66 -16.58
N GLU A 186 -7.07 9.43 -17.63
CA GLU A 186 -7.55 9.15 -19.00
C GLU A 186 -7.03 7.79 -19.49
N SER A 187 -5.73 7.51 -19.31
CA SER A 187 -5.13 6.21 -19.64
C SER A 187 -5.71 5.02 -18.84
N LEU A 188 -6.15 5.24 -17.60
CA LEU A 188 -6.92 4.25 -16.84
C LEU A 188 -8.31 4.03 -17.47
N ALA A 189 -9.01 5.09 -17.90
CA ALA A 189 -10.29 4.96 -18.59
C ALA A 189 -10.15 4.14 -19.90
N ASP A 190 -9.14 4.45 -20.71
CA ASP A 190 -8.87 3.75 -21.98
C ASP A 190 -8.56 2.26 -21.78
N SER A 191 -7.71 1.93 -20.79
CA SER A 191 -7.21 0.56 -20.58
C SER A 191 -8.13 -0.32 -19.74
N CYS A 192 -8.98 0.27 -18.89
CA CYS A 192 -9.93 -0.46 -18.05
C CYS A 192 -11.34 -0.52 -18.62
N PHE A 193 -11.74 0.47 -19.45
CA PHE A 193 -13.08 0.58 -20.03
C PHE A 193 -12.97 0.99 -21.52
N PRO A 194 -12.54 0.09 -22.44
CA PRO A 194 -12.33 0.46 -23.83
C PRO A 194 -13.68 0.70 -24.53
N VAL A 195 -13.91 1.92 -25.04
CA VAL A 195 -15.21 2.37 -25.58
C VAL A 195 -15.79 1.44 -26.66
N ASN A 196 -14.93 0.86 -27.50
CA ASN A 196 -15.32 -0.04 -28.60
C ASN A 196 -15.59 -1.49 -28.16
N GLN A 197 -15.38 -1.85 -26.89
CA GLN A 197 -15.52 -3.24 -26.42
C GLN A 197 -16.99 -3.63 -26.18
N SER A 198 -17.78 -2.73 -25.59
CA SER A 198 -19.23 -2.94 -25.36
C SER A 198 -19.93 -1.64 -24.96
N PRO A 199 -21.27 -1.56 -25.08
CA PRO A 199 -22.04 -0.42 -24.56
C PRO A 199 -21.86 -0.19 -23.05
N SER A 200 -21.67 -1.25 -22.26
CA SER A 200 -21.36 -1.14 -20.83
C SER A 200 -19.97 -0.55 -20.59
N ALA A 201 -18.96 -0.97 -21.38
CA ALA A 201 -17.62 -0.38 -21.32
C ALA A 201 -17.65 1.13 -21.65
N ASN A 202 -18.36 1.54 -22.70
CA ASN A 202 -18.48 2.97 -23.03
C ASN A 202 -19.18 3.78 -21.90
N ARG A 203 -20.27 3.27 -21.32
CA ARG A 203 -20.93 3.94 -20.18
C ARG A 203 -20.02 4.08 -18.96
N LEU A 204 -19.20 3.07 -18.67
CA LEU A 204 -18.21 3.11 -17.59
C LEU A 204 -17.04 4.04 -17.91
N HIS A 205 -16.60 4.10 -19.16
CA HIS A 205 -15.57 5.02 -19.63
C HIS A 205 -16.00 6.49 -19.44
N GLU A 206 -17.17 6.87 -19.97
CA GLU A 206 -17.75 8.19 -19.78
C GLU A 206 -17.95 8.54 -18.30
N LEU A 207 -18.42 7.57 -17.50
CA LEU A 207 -18.56 7.73 -16.05
C LEU A 207 -17.21 7.98 -15.39
N PHE A 208 -16.18 7.21 -15.71
CA PHE A 208 -14.85 7.34 -15.11
C PHE A 208 -14.22 8.70 -15.42
N LEU A 209 -14.29 9.15 -16.69
CA LEU A 209 -13.83 10.49 -17.08
C LEU A 209 -14.54 11.61 -16.32
N ARG A 210 -15.87 11.53 -16.15
CA ARG A 210 -16.70 12.54 -15.45
C ARG A 210 -16.57 12.49 -13.91
N GLN A 211 -16.29 11.31 -13.35
CA GLN A 211 -16.24 11.06 -11.90
C GLN A 211 -14.84 11.33 -11.32
N PHE A 212 -13.78 10.96 -12.04
CA PHE A 212 -12.39 11.06 -11.58
C PHE A 212 -11.59 12.10 -12.38
N CYS A 213 -11.56 11.98 -13.71
CA CYS A 213 -10.54 12.66 -14.52
C CYS A 213 -10.81 14.15 -14.74
N ASP A 214 -12.07 14.54 -14.87
CA ASP A 214 -12.45 15.92 -15.15
C ASP A 214 -12.23 16.90 -14.00
N ALA A 215 -11.93 16.41 -12.79
CA ALA A 215 -11.53 17.21 -11.65
C ALA A 215 -10.03 17.57 -11.64
N HIS A 216 -9.21 16.96 -12.50
CA HIS A 216 -7.79 17.28 -12.64
C HIS A 216 -7.60 18.58 -13.44
N THR A 217 -7.90 19.71 -12.78
CA THR A 217 -7.76 21.06 -13.32
C THR A 217 -7.52 22.08 -12.21
N CYS A 218 -6.78 23.15 -12.49
CA CYS A 218 -6.66 24.28 -11.57
C CYS A 218 -7.87 25.24 -11.62
N SER A 219 -8.77 25.08 -12.59
CA SER A 219 -10.04 25.81 -12.66
C SER A 219 -11.06 25.21 -11.70
N GLY A 220 -11.09 25.71 -10.46
CA GLY A 220 -11.78 25.12 -9.29
C GLY A 220 -13.33 25.00 -9.33
N GLY A 221 -13.95 24.93 -10.50
CA GLY A 221 -15.38 24.66 -10.68
C GLY A 221 -15.75 23.18 -10.81
N ARG A 222 -14.78 22.29 -11.12
CA ARG A 222 -15.03 20.84 -11.25
C ARG A 222 -14.62 20.11 -9.98
N LYS A 223 -15.56 19.35 -9.40
CA LYS A 223 -15.34 18.52 -8.20
C LYS A 223 -15.18 17.05 -8.60
N PRO A 224 -14.24 16.31 -7.99
CA PRO A 224 -14.19 14.86 -8.12
C PRO A 224 -15.41 14.23 -7.45
N PHE A 225 -15.72 12.99 -7.84
CA PHE A 225 -16.86 12.22 -7.36
C PHE A 225 -18.21 12.94 -7.58
N SER A 226 -18.35 13.61 -8.73
CA SER A 226 -19.46 14.51 -9.07
C SER A 226 -20.85 13.85 -9.05
N ARG A 227 -20.94 12.52 -9.29
CA ARG A 227 -22.18 11.73 -9.19
C ARG A 227 -22.43 11.15 -7.79
N GLY A 228 -21.55 11.46 -6.82
CA GLY A 228 -21.48 10.78 -5.53
C GLY A 228 -20.90 9.37 -5.63
N GLY A 229 -20.65 8.76 -4.47
CA GLY A 229 -20.45 7.33 -4.32
C GLY A 229 -21.72 6.68 -3.75
N GLN A 230 -21.71 5.36 -3.53
CA GLN A 230 -22.70 4.80 -2.61
C GLN A 230 -22.41 5.31 -1.20
N ARG A 231 -23.35 6.08 -0.63
CA ARG A 231 -23.31 6.37 0.80
C ARG A 231 -23.49 5.06 1.54
N ASN A 232 -22.51 4.71 2.37
CA ASN A 232 -22.60 3.61 3.32
C ASN A 232 -23.71 3.93 4.36
N GLU A 233 -24.94 3.51 4.06
CA GLU A 233 -26.11 3.55 4.93
C GLU A 233 -25.88 2.58 6.10
N LYS A 234 -25.15 3.08 7.11
CA LYS A 234 -24.58 2.42 8.29
C LYS A 234 -23.37 1.51 8.00
N ARG A 235 -22.39 1.58 8.91
CA ARG A 235 -21.25 0.64 9.02
C ARG A 235 -21.77 -0.71 9.51
N ASN A 236 -22.41 -1.47 8.61
CA ASN A 236 -22.98 -2.79 8.89
C ASN A 236 -21.86 -3.85 8.91
N PRO A 237 -21.66 -4.61 9.99
CA PRO A 237 -20.66 -5.70 10.05
C PRO A 237 -20.82 -6.73 8.92
N ARG A 238 -22.02 -6.85 8.34
CA ARG A 238 -22.36 -7.80 7.27
C ARG A 238 -21.64 -7.54 5.93
N ALA A 239 -20.82 -6.50 5.80
CA ALA A 239 -19.98 -6.26 4.61
C ALA A 239 -19.04 -7.45 4.30
N GLU A 240 -18.59 -8.18 5.32
CA GLU A 240 -17.79 -9.41 5.19
C GLU A 240 -18.47 -10.49 4.31
N ALA A 241 -19.80 -10.48 4.18
CA ALA A 241 -20.54 -11.49 3.41
C ALA A 241 -20.41 -11.32 1.88
N ASN A 242 -20.38 -10.09 1.37
CA ASN A 242 -20.47 -9.82 -0.08
C ASN A 242 -19.12 -9.96 -0.82
N LEU A 243 -18.00 -10.01 -0.10
CA LEU A 243 -16.75 -10.50 -0.69
C LEU A 243 -16.79 -12.01 -0.92
N THR A 244 -17.47 -12.76 -0.05
CA THR A 244 -17.58 -14.23 -0.20
C THR A 244 -18.39 -14.67 -1.41
N THR A 245 -19.26 -13.82 -1.97
CA THR A 245 -20.00 -14.14 -3.20
C THR A 245 -19.15 -14.05 -4.47
N TRP A 246 -18.08 -13.24 -4.46
CA TRP A 246 -17.09 -13.28 -5.55
C TRP A 246 -16.17 -14.50 -5.40
N THR A 247 -15.60 -14.74 -4.22
CA THR A 247 -14.66 -15.86 -4.01
C THR A 247 -15.30 -17.25 -4.11
N LYS A 248 -16.57 -17.41 -3.72
CA LYS A 248 -17.31 -18.68 -3.90
C LYS A 248 -17.50 -19.04 -5.38
N ASN A 249 -17.60 -18.07 -6.28
CA ASN A 249 -17.81 -18.35 -7.71
C ASN A 249 -16.52 -18.83 -8.40
N GLU A 250 -15.35 -18.33 -8.01
CA GLU A 250 -14.07 -18.92 -8.47
C GLU A 250 -13.83 -20.30 -7.84
N ALA A 251 -14.14 -20.48 -6.54
CA ALA A 251 -14.01 -21.78 -5.88
C ALA A 251 -14.90 -22.87 -6.51
N LEU A 252 -16.12 -22.53 -6.94
CA LEU A 252 -17.02 -23.50 -7.61
C LEU A 252 -16.48 -23.95 -8.98
N LEU A 253 -15.80 -23.05 -9.70
CA LEU A 253 -15.23 -23.33 -11.03
C LEU A 253 -14.03 -24.29 -10.97
N VAL A 254 -13.21 -24.22 -9.91
CA VAL A 254 -12.07 -25.14 -9.71
C VAL A 254 -12.60 -26.57 -9.47
N VAL A 255 -13.55 -26.75 -8.55
CA VAL A 255 -14.07 -28.07 -8.15
C VAL A 255 -14.75 -28.83 -9.31
N CYS A 256 -15.27 -28.13 -10.32
CA CYS A 256 -15.87 -28.77 -11.49
C CYS A 256 -14.86 -29.33 -12.51
N LEU A 257 -13.59 -28.91 -12.49
CA LEU A 257 -12.57 -29.38 -13.44
C LEU A 257 -11.96 -30.73 -13.04
N ASP A 258 -11.80 -30.99 -11.75
CA ASP A 258 -11.14 -32.21 -11.25
C ASP A 258 -12.00 -33.49 -11.36
N ILE A 259 -13.31 -33.35 -11.61
CA ILE A 259 -14.26 -34.48 -11.64
C ILE A 259 -14.30 -35.21 -12.99
N HIS A 260 -13.82 -34.59 -14.08
CA HIS A 260 -13.80 -35.18 -15.43
C HIS A 260 -12.44 -35.80 -15.83
N GLY A 261 -11.55 -36.03 -14.86
CA GLY A 261 -10.14 -36.42 -15.09
C GLY A 261 -9.74 -37.86 -14.73
N LEU A 262 -10.67 -38.79 -14.56
CA LEU A 262 -10.37 -40.20 -14.25
C LEU A 262 -10.98 -41.16 -15.28
N GLY A 263 -10.13 -41.69 -16.15
CA GLY A 263 -10.37 -42.79 -17.10
C GLY A 263 -9.05 -43.45 -17.45
#